data_AF-A0A972B541-F1
#
_entry.id   AF-A0A972B541-F1
#
_cell.length_a   1.000
_cell.length_b   1.000
_cell.length_c   1.000
_cell.angle_alpha   90.00
_cell.angle_beta   90.00
_cell.angle_gamma   90.00
#
_symmetry.space_group_name_H-M   'P 1'
#
loop_
_entity.id
_entity.type
_entity.pdbx_description
1 polymer ?
#
loop_
_entity_poly.entity_id
_entity_poly.type
_entity_poly.pdbx_seq_one_letter_code
_entity_poly.pdbx_strand_id
1 'polypeptide(L)'
;MLKAYDLSFVPSFVCGFPWNDIDKLKSEIEFCEQAKADYISVNMGVRVYPHTRFTEKIFPELKEHRERFRGVLDNNESLLKPLYYIKDEDFLGQVCDLPKSHNVKVIGL
;
A
#
# COMPACT_ATOMS: atom_id res chain seq x y z
N MET A 1 -3.17 -19.89 16.74
CA MET A 1 -2.46 -21.09 16.25
C MET A 1 -0.96 -20.86 16.18
N LEU A 2 -0.46 -19.80 15.53
CA LEU A 2 0.99 -19.49 15.46
C LEU A 2 1.67 -19.25 16.83
N LYS A 3 0.98 -18.56 17.76
CA LYS A 3 1.48 -18.34 19.12
C LYS A 3 1.70 -19.62 19.94
N ALA A 4 1.03 -20.71 19.60
CA ALA A 4 1.26 -22.00 20.25
C ALA A 4 2.62 -22.62 19.87
N TYR A 5 3.26 -22.10 18.82
CA TYR A 5 4.55 -22.54 18.30
C TYR A 5 5.67 -21.51 18.54
N ASP A 6 5.42 -20.47 19.35
CA ASP A 6 6.37 -19.37 19.59
C ASP A 6 6.85 -18.68 18.28
N LEU A 7 5.94 -18.58 17.30
CA LEU A 7 6.19 -17.90 16.03
C LEU A 7 5.50 -16.54 15.99
N SER A 8 6.23 -15.53 15.52
CA SER A 8 5.67 -14.19 15.29
C SER A 8 4.68 -14.19 14.14
N PHE A 9 3.58 -13.44 14.31
CA PHE A 9 2.59 -13.20 13.28
C PHE A 9 2.59 -11.72 12.89
N VAL A 10 3.03 -11.45 11.65
CA VAL A 10 3.20 -10.10 11.11
C VAL A 10 2.47 -9.95 9.78
N PRO A 11 1.17 -9.57 9.78
CA PRO A 11 0.47 -9.20 8.57
C PRO A 11 1.05 -7.92 7.94
N SER A 12 1.09 -7.91 6.62
CA SER A 12 1.57 -6.77 5.82
C SER A 12 0.57 -6.45 4.71
N PHE A 13 0.06 -5.23 4.75
CA PHE A 13 -0.85 -4.68 3.75
C PHE A 13 -0.08 -3.78 2.80
N VAL A 14 -0.44 -3.84 1.51
CA VAL A 14 0.03 -2.92 0.48
C VAL A 14 -1.18 -2.18 -0.06
N CYS A 15 -1.16 -0.86 0.06
CA CYS A 15 -2.29 0.01 -0.16
C CYS A 15 -1.94 1.09 -1.20
N GLY A 16 -2.96 1.58 -1.91
CA GLY A 16 -2.81 2.58 -2.97
C GLY A 16 -3.22 2.06 -4.34
N PHE A 17 -3.72 0.83 -4.46
CA PHE A 17 -4.39 0.35 -5.67
C PHE A 17 -5.68 1.14 -5.95
N PRO A 18 -6.11 1.26 -7.22
CA PRO A 18 -7.34 1.94 -7.61
C PRO A 18 -8.59 1.46 -6.85
N TRP A 19 -8.64 0.16 -6.54
CA TRP A 19 -9.76 -0.50 -5.87
C TRP A 19 -9.58 -0.63 -4.34
N ASN A 20 -8.54 -0.04 -3.75
CA ASN A 20 -8.44 -0.05 -2.30
C ASN A 20 -9.55 0.79 -1.67
N ASP A 21 -10.06 0.26 -0.57
CA ASP A 21 -11.11 0.84 0.25
C ASP A 21 -10.57 0.95 1.68
N ILE A 22 -10.70 2.14 2.26
CA ILE A 22 -10.21 2.43 3.61
C ILE A 22 -10.96 1.64 4.66
N ASP A 23 -12.27 1.44 4.50
CA ASP A 23 -13.10 0.79 5.51
C ASP A 23 -12.79 -0.70 5.56
N LYS A 24 -12.51 -1.28 4.39
CA LYS A 24 -11.97 -2.63 4.30
C LYS A 24 -10.61 -2.73 5.01
N LEU A 25 -9.68 -1.82 4.75
CA LEU A 25 -8.37 -1.82 5.43
C LEU A 25 -8.51 -1.70 6.95
N LYS A 26 -9.39 -0.82 7.45
CA LYS A 26 -9.67 -0.70 8.89
C LYS A 26 -10.19 -2.02 9.47
N SER A 27 -11.13 -2.68 8.79
CA SER A 27 -11.66 -3.98 9.25
C SER A 27 -10.60 -5.08 9.25
N GLU A 28 -9.67 -5.07 8.28
CA GLU A 28 -8.56 -6.02 8.21
C GLU A 28 -7.54 -5.77 9.33
N ILE A 29 -7.27 -4.51 9.67
CA ILE A 29 -6.43 -4.13 10.82
C ILE A 29 -7.08 -4.60 12.12
N GLU A 30 -8.36 -4.31 12.33
CA GLU A 30 -9.10 -4.72 13.52
C GLU A 30 -9.07 -6.25 13.69
N PHE A 31 -9.28 -7.00 12.61
CA PHE A 31 -9.16 -8.46 12.61
C PHE A 31 -7.75 -8.91 13.05
N CYS A 32 -6.70 -8.26 12.55
CA CYS A 32 -5.32 -8.58 12.93
C CYS A 32 -5.03 -8.28 14.40
N GLU A 33 -5.57 -7.18 14.93
CA GLU A 33 -5.47 -6.84 16.35
C GLU A 33 -6.19 -7.88 17.23
N GLN A 34 -7.41 -8.29 16.85
CA GLN A 34 -8.16 -9.36 17.53
C GLN A 34 -7.42 -10.70 17.48
N ALA A 35 -6.75 -11.00 16.36
CA ALA A 35 -5.89 -12.17 16.19
C ALA A 35 -4.57 -12.07 16.99
N LYS A 36 -4.34 -10.95 17.70
CA LYS A 36 -3.14 -10.65 18.47
C LYS A 36 -1.87 -10.69 17.61
N ALA A 37 -1.94 -10.14 16.40
CA ALA A 37 -0.75 -9.88 15.59
C ALA A 37 0.30 -9.13 16.41
N ASP A 38 1.56 -9.52 16.28
CA ASP A 38 2.65 -8.89 17.03
C ASP A 38 3.01 -7.54 16.41
N TYR A 39 2.79 -7.41 15.10
CA TYR A 39 3.01 -6.19 14.35
C TYR A 39 2.21 -6.21 13.05
N ILE A 40 1.69 -5.06 12.63
CA ILE A 40 0.88 -4.85 11.43
C ILE A 40 1.58 -3.78 10.59
N SER A 41 2.01 -4.16 9.40
CA SER A 41 2.63 -3.25 8.44
C SER A 41 1.60 -2.77 7.42
N VAL A 42 1.50 -1.46 7.22
CA VAL A 42 0.70 -0.86 6.15
C VAL A 42 1.64 -0.09 5.24
N ASN A 43 1.86 -0.60 4.03
CA ASN A 43 2.75 -0.02 3.04
C ASN A 43 1.93 0.80 2.07
N MET A 44 2.26 2.08 1.96
CA MET A 44 1.57 3.01 1.11
C MET A 44 2.30 3.13 -0.23
N GLY A 45 1.53 3.11 -1.31
CA GLY A 45 2.05 3.22 -2.67
C GLY A 45 2.47 1.89 -3.26
N VAL A 46 2.05 1.66 -4.50
CA VAL A 46 2.34 0.42 -5.22
C VAL A 46 3.47 0.68 -6.19
N ARG A 47 4.58 -0.04 -6.03
CA ARG A 47 5.67 0.05 -7.00
C ARG A 47 5.21 -0.45 -8.36
N VAL A 48 5.38 0.38 -9.38
CA VAL A 48 5.06 0.06 -10.77
C VAL A 48 6.23 -0.74 -11.36
N TYR A 49 5.90 -1.92 -11.91
CA TYR A 49 6.85 -2.84 -12.52
C TYR A 49 6.42 -3.18 -13.95
N PRO A 50 7.37 -3.27 -14.89
CA PRO A 50 7.05 -3.55 -16.29
C PRO A 50 6.35 -4.91 -16.43
N HIS A 51 5.48 -5.03 -17.44
CA HIS A 51 4.79 -6.27 -17.81
C HIS A 51 3.94 -6.91 -16.71
N THR A 52 3.44 -6.09 -15.77
CA THR A 52 2.43 -6.54 -14.80
C THR A 52 1.04 -6.12 -15.28
N ARG A 53 0.04 -6.98 -15.06
CA ARG A 53 -1.37 -6.65 -15.34
C ARG A 53 -1.83 -5.36 -14.66
N PHE A 54 -1.26 -5.05 -13.50
CA PHE A 54 -1.51 -3.80 -12.81
C PHE A 54 -0.99 -2.61 -13.62
N THR A 55 0.28 -2.66 -14.00
CA THR A 55 0.93 -1.60 -14.78
C THR A 55 0.27 -1.40 -16.14
N GLU A 56 -0.10 -2.47 -16.84
CA GLU A 56 -0.83 -2.38 -18.12
C GLU A 56 -2.13 -1.58 -17.99
N LYS A 57 -2.80 -1.65 -16.83
CA LYS A 57 -4.03 -0.90 -16.57
C LYS A 57 -3.79 0.55 -16.19
N ILE A 58 -2.83 0.82 -15.31
CA ILE A 58 -2.63 2.17 -14.76
C ILE A 58 -1.71 3.05 -15.61
N PHE A 59 -0.77 2.46 -16.37
CA PHE A 59 0.24 3.24 -17.08
C PHE A 59 -0.33 4.14 -18.20
N PRO A 60 -1.42 3.77 -18.91
CA PRO A 60 -2.11 4.70 -19.81
C PRO A 60 -2.61 5.97 -19.12
N GLU A 61 -2.98 5.89 -17.84
CA GLU A 61 -3.45 7.03 -17.04
C GLU A 61 -2.31 7.99 -16.64
N LEU A 62 -1.04 7.59 -16.79
CA LEU A 62 0.12 8.35 -16.29
C LEU A 62 0.13 9.81 -16.75
N LYS A 63 -0.27 10.09 -18.00
CA LYS A 63 -0.25 11.44 -18.54
C LYS A 63 -1.38 12.31 -17.98
N GLU A 64 -2.55 11.73 -17.77
CA GLU A 64 -3.75 12.42 -17.34
C GLU A 64 -3.80 12.59 -15.82
N HIS A 65 -3.29 11.58 -15.10
CA HIS A 65 -3.31 11.48 -13.65
C HIS A 65 -1.91 11.47 -13.06
N ARG A 66 -1.03 12.40 -13.49
CA ARG A 66 0.36 12.47 -12.98
C ARG A 66 0.42 12.60 -11.45
N GLU A 67 -0.58 13.21 -10.84
CA GLU A 67 -0.75 13.34 -9.39
C GLU A 67 -0.90 12.00 -8.68
N ARG A 68 -1.26 10.92 -9.38
CA ARG A 68 -1.31 9.55 -8.83
C ARG A 68 0.02 8.84 -8.86
N PHE A 69 1.06 9.44 -9.43
CA PHE A 69 2.37 8.81 -9.57
C PHE A 69 3.45 9.57 -8.80
N ARG A 70 4.33 8.84 -8.11
CA ARG A 70 5.44 9.37 -7.31
C ARG A 70 6.75 8.73 -7.75
N GLY A 71 7.82 9.53 -7.87
CA GLY A 71 9.13 9.07 -8.34
C GLY A 71 9.50 9.63 -9.72
N VAL A 72 10.23 8.85 -10.52
CA VAL A 72 10.78 9.27 -11.81
C VAL A 72 9.77 9.02 -12.94
N LEU A 73 9.15 10.11 -13.42
CA LEU A 73 8.15 10.08 -14.48
C LEU A 73 8.76 10.16 -15.87
N ASP A 74 9.76 11.01 -16.05
CA ASP A 74 10.30 11.34 -17.37
C ASP A 74 11.43 10.36 -17.76
N ASN A 75 11.41 9.91 -19.01
CA ASN A 75 12.37 8.94 -19.57
C ASN A 75 12.49 7.67 -18.69
N ASN A 76 11.34 7.13 -18.28
CA ASN A 76 11.23 5.93 -17.44
C ASN A 76 10.26 4.89 -18.04
N GLU A 77 10.22 4.78 -19.36
CA GLU A 77 9.37 3.85 -20.11
C GLU A 77 9.67 2.39 -19.79
N SER A 78 10.91 2.10 -19.39
CA SER A 78 11.36 0.78 -18.95
C SER A 78 11.03 0.46 -17.49
N LEU A 79 10.55 1.43 -16.71
CA LEU A 79 10.20 1.31 -15.29
C LEU A 79 11.35 0.80 -14.39
N LEU A 80 12.59 0.89 -14.85
CA LEU A 80 13.78 0.54 -14.08
C LEU A 80 14.01 1.50 -12.92
N LYS A 81 13.66 2.78 -13.09
CA LYS A 81 13.75 3.78 -12.02
C LYS A 81 12.48 3.79 -11.16
N PRO A 82 12.59 4.16 -9.88
CA PRO A 82 11.43 4.20 -8.98
C PRO A 82 10.26 5.02 -9.46
N LEU A 83 9.12 4.34 -9.63
CA LEU A 83 7.83 4.91 -9.93
C LEU A 83 6.76 4.17 -9.13
N TYR A 84 6.01 4.88 -8.32
CA TYR A 84 4.97 4.35 -7.45
C TYR A 84 3.63 4.94 -7.84
N TYR A 85 2.59 4.13 -7.75
CA TYR A 85 1.21 4.55 -7.93
C TYR A 85 0.53 4.70 -6.56
N ILE A 86 -0.22 5.79 -6.40
CA ILE A 86 -1.13 6.05 -5.30
C ILE A 86 -2.52 6.31 -5.88
N LYS A 87 -3.55 5.77 -5.25
CA LYS A 87 -4.94 5.88 -5.71
C LYS A 87 -5.36 7.35 -5.88
N ASP A 88 -5.25 8.12 -4.81
CA ASP A 88 -5.52 9.54 -4.72
C ASP A 88 -5.00 10.09 -3.38
N GLU A 89 -4.98 11.41 -3.24
CA GLU A 89 -4.53 12.12 -2.02
C GLU A 89 -5.49 11.94 -0.83
N ASP A 90 -6.77 11.70 -1.08
CA ASP A 90 -7.76 11.50 -0.01
C ASP A 90 -7.53 10.16 0.68
N PHE A 91 -7.39 9.09 -0.10
CA PHE A 91 -6.99 7.76 0.38
C PHE A 91 -5.62 7.81 1.08
N LEU A 92 -4.68 8.60 0.55
CA LEU A 92 -3.37 8.84 1.19
C LEU A 92 -3.53 9.40 2.60
N GLY A 93 -4.32 10.46 2.74
CA GLY A 93 -4.62 11.10 4.02
C GLY A 93 -5.27 10.11 5.00
N GLN A 94 -6.29 9.40 4.54
CA GLN A 94 -6.99 8.40 5.35
C GLN A 94 -6.09 7.27 5.86
N VAL A 95 -5.14 6.80 5.04
CA VAL A 95 -4.14 5.81 5.47
C VAL A 95 -3.18 6.41 6.48
N CYS A 96 -2.77 7.67 6.32
CA CYS A 96 -1.90 8.38 7.25
C CYS A 96 -2.55 8.65 8.61
N ASP A 97 -3.89 8.73 8.64
CA ASP A 97 -4.73 8.93 9.82
C ASP A 97 -5.07 7.61 10.54
N LEU A 98 -4.67 6.46 10.01
CA LEU A 98 -4.83 5.18 10.70
C LEU A 98 -4.07 5.20 12.04
N PRO A 99 -4.54 4.44 13.05
CA PRO A 99 -3.88 4.37 14.35
C PRO A 99 -2.40 4.00 14.21
N LYS A 100 -1.50 4.85 14.73
CA LYS A 100 -0.05 4.59 14.79
C LYS A 100 0.34 3.97 16.12
N SER A 101 -0.42 2.96 16.55
CA SER A 101 -0.13 2.24 17.79
C SER A 101 1.19 1.49 17.68
N HIS A 102 1.74 0.98 18.79
CA HIS A 102 2.98 0.20 18.76
C HIS A 102 2.92 -0.98 17.76
N ASN A 103 1.72 -1.51 17.56
CA ASN A 103 1.47 -2.68 16.73
C ASN A 103 1.09 -2.32 15.30
N VAL A 104 0.82 -1.06 14.95
CA VAL A 104 0.46 -0.64 13.59
C VAL A 104 1.44 0.42 13.12
N LYS A 105 2.16 0.13 12.04
CA LYS A 105 3.06 1.10 11.40
C LYS A 105 2.69 1.30 9.95
N VAL A 106 2.44 2.56 9.63
CA VAL A 106 2.24 3.05 8.28
C VAL A 106 3.58 3.49 7.72
N ILE A 107 3.96 2.94 6.56
CA ILE A 107 5.19 3.26 5.85
C ILE A 107 4.80 4.05 4.59
N GLY A 108 5.22 5.32 4.55
CA GLY A 108 5.02 6.20 3.41
C GLY A 108 6.08 6.04 2.32
N LEU A 109 5.78 6.59 1.14
CA LEU A 109 6.68 6.72 0.00
C LEU A 109 7.71 7.82 0.18
#